data_AF-A0A660VWJ2-F1
#
_entry.id   AF-A0A660VWJ2-F1
#
_cell.length_a   1.000
_cell.length_b   1.000
_cell.length_c   1.000
_cell.angle_alpha   90.00
_cell.angle_beta   90.00
_cell.angle_gamma   90.00
#
_symmetry.space_group_name_H-M   'P 1'
#
loop_
_entity.id
_entity.type
_entity.pdbx_description
1 polymer ?
#
loop_
_entity_poly.entity_id
_entity_poly.type
_entity_poly.pdbx_seq_one_letter_code
_entity_poly.pdbx_strand_id
1 'polypeptide(L)'
;MSPNRRFTLAISVILVLIVVGGLRSAKKRDVVPPPGFLAQLELGPMENTAVHAEGRIKSFASFANSIMDMVTGPKSFRGQSPAMTYLDLMFRPGAYLDADLLYVKNKPLRAEIIAALREDGAGRANPGAFQTRMDLFLEKGLISDGLLNNRRVNARMQNLGSDLIRWGKFVQMLQNAQAWKQPRVLGGSLMLVPPVPATGERWSSILDLERSSALNSALPGLDGAPGPAGLPDELDRRLTESWKQLKQAWGAEDAEGVNAAVVTLAAGLREVNPDAYPAERRLALESFYFRQYNLTWIWMVYLLACIPLLLAVVYRWKGARRLALLMFLVAFGLHTWALGLRWYVSGRWPNTNMFEAVTTAAWFGGVAALAVLPWAKGVLGNVFLLSSAVASMVAMLCAYKLPVQLNPNIGNMMPVLHDVWLYIHTNIIIWSYVLIFMAAVSASLYLIWRACGGGKAYVKLGGAGMLAMGGVDEGATEAEASHATGAVLDGVTMVLMELSFIMLWAGLVMGAIWADHSWGRPWGWDPKEVFALNTFLVFTVLVHGRFKSRDKGLWTAWLALIGACVMLFNWVIINFVITGLHSYA
;
A
#
# COMPACT_ATOMS: atom_id res chain seq x y z
N MET A 1 -34.42 6.26 -28.06
CA MET A 1 -33.66 5.22 -27.31
C MET A 1 -34.41 4.92 -26.03
N SER A 2 -34.64 3.64 -25.72
CA SER A 2 -35.23 3.23 -24.45
C SER A 2 -34.32 3.55 -23.26
N PRO A 3 -34.87 3.69 -22.03
CA PRO A 3 -34.07 3.97 -20.83
C PRO A 3 -32.89 3.03 -20.63
N ASN A 4 -33.09 1.74 -20.91
CA ASN A 4 -32.03 0.73 -20.84
C ASN A 4 -30.92 0.98 -21.87
N ARG A 5 -31.24 1.40 -23.10
CA ARG A 5 -30.23 1.77 -24.11
C ARG A 5 -29.45 3.04 -23.72
N ARG A 6 -30.10 4.04 -23.12
CA ARG A 6 -29.42 5.25 -22.61
C ARG A 6 -28.50 4.93 -21.44
N PHE A 7 -28.97 4.11 -20.51
CA PHE A 7 -28.18 3.59 -19.40
C PHE A 7 -26.94 2.82 -19.88
N THR A 8 -27.14 1.94 -20.86
CA THR A 8 -26.08 1.18 -21.51
C THR A 8 -25.02 2.08 -22.14
N LEU A 9 -25.46 3.10 -22.89
CA LEU A 9 -24.56 4.05 -23.55
C LEU A 9 -23.75 4.84 -22.52
N ALA A 10 -24.42 5.34 -21.47
CA ALA A 10 -23.77 6.10 -20.39
C ALA A 10 -22.67 5.28 -19.70
N ILE A 11 -22.97 4.04 -19.32
CA ILE A 11 -21.98 3.12 -18.72
C ILE A 11 -20.85 2.79 -19.68
N SER A 12 -21.14 2.56 -20.96
CA SER A 12 -20.11 2.27 -21.96
C SER A 12 -19.14 3.44 -22.16
N VAL A 13 -19.65 4.68 -22.13
CA VAL A 13 -18.82 5.89 -22.20
C VAL A 13 -17.93 6.01 -20.95
N ILE A 14 -18.50 5.81 -19.76
CA ILE A 14 -17.73 5.81 -18.50
C ILE A 14 -16.63 4.74 -18.55
N LEU A 15 -16.93 3.55 -19.07
CA LEU A 15 -15.97 2.46 -19.22
C LEU A 15 -14.81 2.85 -20.14
N VAL A 16 -15.11 3.42 -21.32
CA VAL A 16 -14.08 3.90 -22.26
C VAL A 16 -13.22 4.96 -21.60
N LEU A 17 -13.82 5.90 -20.85
CA LEU A 17 -13.08 6.93 -20.12
C LEU A 17 -12.19 6.34 -19.02
N ILE A 18 -12.66 5.34 -18.26
CA ILE A 18 -11.87 4.65 -17.24
C ILE A 18 -10.73 3.85 -17.87
N VAL A 19 -10.97 3.14 -18.97
CA VAL A 19 -9.94 2.37 -19.68
C VAL A 19 -8.91 3.31 -20.30
N VAL A 20 -9.33 4.36 -21.00
CA VAL A 20 -8.43 5.35 -21.59
C VAL A 20 -7.67 6.12 -20.51
N GLY A 21 -8.33 6.50 -19.42
CA GLY A 21 -7.71 7.15 -18.26
C GLY A 21 -6.73 6.24 -17.53
N GLY A 22 -7.08 4.97 -17.36
CA GLY A 22 -6.24 3.93 -16.76
C GLY A 22 -5.00 3.63 -17.60
N LEU A 23 -5.16 3.52 -18.93
CA LEU A 23 -4.05 3.33 -19.88
C LEU A 23 -3.15 4.56 -19.97
N ARG A 24 -3.70 5.78 -19.92
CA ARG A 24 -2.91 7.02 -19.86
C ARG A 24 -2.20 7.21 -18.51
N SER A 25 -2.80 6.74 -17.42
CA SER A 25 -2.21 6.75 -16.07
C SER A 25 -1.19 5.62 -15.85
N ALA A 26 -1.23 4.58 -16.68
CA ALA A 26 -0.14 3.63 -16.88
C ALA A 26 0.96 4.26 -17.77
N LYS A 27 1.34 5.52 -17.50
CA LYS A 27 2.64 6.01 -17.90
C LYS A 27 3.62 5.05 -17.22
N LYS A 28 4.33 4.25 -18.02
CA LYS A 28 5.39 3.36 -17.55
C LYS A 28 6.18 4.18 -16.52
N ARG A 29 6.29 3.72 -15.28
CA ARG A 29 7.49 4.06 -14.53
C ARG A 29 8.59 3.61 -15.47
N ASP A 30 9.34 4.54 -16.03
CA ASP A 30 10.35 4.22 -17.01
C ASP A 30 11.29 3.22 -16.32
N VAL A 31 11.11 1.93 -16.60
CA VAL A 31 12.06 0.87 -16.25
C VAL A 31 13.18 1.05 -17.26
N VAL A 32 13.87 2.19 -17.15
CA VAL A 32 15.15 2.39 -17.80
C VAL A 32 16.06 1.44 -17.05
N PRO A 33 16.60 0.38 -17.68
CA PRO A 33 17.60 -0.42 -17.00
C PRO A 33 18.72 0.51 -16.51
N PRO A 34 19.27 0.26 -15.32
CA PRO A 34 20.30 1.13 -14.79
C PRO A 34 21.49 1.16 -15.77
N PRO A 35 22.08 2.33 -16.06
CA PRO A 35 23.08 2.43 -17.11
C PRO A 35 24.41 1.76 -16.71
N GLY A 36 25.13 1.24 -17.71
CA GLY A 36 26.52 0.80 -17.58
C GLY A 36 26.69 -0.44 -16.70
N PHE A 37 27.66 -0.39 -15.78
CA PHE A 37 28.02 -1.51 -14.91
C PHE A 37 26.85 -2.00 -14.04
N LEU A 38 25.96 -1.10 -13.60
CA LEU A 38 24.83 -1.43 -12.74
C LEU A 38 23.81 -2.37 -13.39
N ALA A 39 23.66 -2.34 -14.72
CA ALA A 39 22.76 -3.25 -15.44
C ALA A 39 23.23 -4.72 -15.43
N GLN A 40 24.51 -4.95 -15.14
CA GLN A 40 25.13 -6.28 -15.18
C GLN A 40 25.12 -6.96 -13.80
N LEU A 41 24.63 -6.27 -12.77
CA LEU A 41 24.65 -6.76 -11.40
C LEU A 41 23.49 -7.73 -11.13
N GLU A 42 23.83 -8.92 -10.64
CA GLU A 42 22.90 -9.95 -10.20
C GLU A 42 22.80 -9.95 -8.67
N LEU A 43 22.09 -8.97 -8.13
CA LEU A 43 21.98 -8.80 -6.66
C LEU A 43 21.04 -9.81 -5.98
N GLY A 44 20.49 -10.78 -6.69
CA GLY A 44 19.56 -11.78 -6.14
C GLY A 44 20.07 -12.49 -4.87
N PRO A 45 21.31 -12.99 -4.82
CA PRO A 45 21.91 -13.56 -3.62
C PRO A 45 21.93 -12.58 -2.45
N MET A 46 22.35 -11.34 -2.69
CA MET A 46 22.39 -10.28 -1.67
C MET A 46 20.99 -9.86 -1.21
N GLU A 47 20.06 -9.66 -2.14
CA GLU A 47 18.66 -9.30 -1.89
C GLU A 47 17.92 -10.30 -1.00
N ASN A 48 18.35 -11.57 -1.04
CA ASN A 48 17.80 -12.67 -0.27
C ASN A 48 18.57 -12.94 1.05
N THR A 49 19.52 -12.08 1.43
CA THR A 49 20.17 -12.17 2.75
C THR A 49 19.24 -11.65 3.85
N ALA A 50 19.41 -12.19 5.06
CA ALA A 50 18.69 -11.76 6.25
C ALA A 50 19.32 -10.48 6.83
N VAL A 51 18.47 -9.52 7.16
CA VAL A 51 18.84 -8.29 7.87
C VAL A 51 17.92 -8.14 9.07
N HIS A 52 18.51 -7.88 10.24
CA HIS A 52 17.75 -7.59 11.44
C HIS A 52 17.47 -6.09 11.56
N ALA A 53 16.22 -5.69 11.37
CA ALA A 53 15.81 -4.30 11.46
C ALA A 53 14.47 -4.17 12.18
N GLU A 54 14.38 -3.18 13.06
CA GLU A 54 13.16 -2.85 13.81
C GLU A 54 12.63 -4.03 14.65
N GLY A 55 13.51 -4.89 15.17
CA GLY A 55 13.11 -6.05 16.00
C GLY A 55 12.53 -7.23 15.21
N ARG A 56 12.71 -7.26 13.88
CA ARG A 56 12.38 -8.39 13.02
C ARG A 56 13.51 -8.69 12.04
N ILE A 57 13.65 -9.96 11.66
CA ILE A 57 14.47 -10.38 10.53
C ILE A 57 13.66 -10.28 9.23
N LYS A 58 14.17 -9.53 8.25
CA LYS A 58 13.58 -9.31 6.92
C LYS A 58 14.64 -9.50 5.83
N SER A 59 14.23 -9.69 4.57
CA SER A 59 15.20 -9.74 3.46
C SER A 59 15.90 -8.39 3.25
N PHE A 60 17.15 -8.40 2.77
CA PHE A 60 17.88 -7.17 2.45
C PHE A 60 17.11 -6.31 1.44
N ALA A 61 16.44 -6.92 0.45
CA ALA A 61 15.59 -6.18 -0.49
C ALA A 61 14.46 -5.42 0.21
N SER A 62 13.77 -6.06 1.18
CA SER A 62 12.72 -5.42 1.96
C SER A 62 13.26 -4.29 2.84
N PHE A 63 14.39 -4.55 3.52
CA PHE A 63 15.08 -3.56 4.33
C PHE A 63 15.50 -2.34 3.50
N ALA A 64 16.22 -2.55 2.39
CA ALA A 64 16.67 -1.48 1.52
C ALA A 64 15.49 -0.67 0.94
N ASN A 65 14.37 -1.33 0.62
CA ASN A 65 13.15 -0.64 0.19
C ASN A 65 12.63 0.32 1.28
N SER A 66 12.53 -0.14 2.53
CA SER A 66 12.07 0.71 3.65
C SER A 66 12.97 1.93 3.90
N ILE A 67 14.28 1.77 3.74
CA ILE A 67 15.23 2.88 3.90
C ILE A 67 15.18 3.83 2.68
N MET A 68 15.16 3.29 1.47
CA MET A 68 15.12 4.11 0.25
C MET A 68 13.78 4.82 0.05
N ASP A 69 12.67 4.31 0.60
CA ASP A 69 11.40 5.03 0.67
C ASP A 69 11.52 6.33 1.49
N MET A 70 12.40 6.36 2.50
CA MET A 70 12.67 7.59 3.28
C MET A 70 13.58 8.56 2.53
N VAL A 71 14.49 8.06 1.68
CA VAL A 71 15.46 8.87 0.94
C VAL A 71 14.86 9.37 -0.39
N THR A 72 14.48 8.43 -1.26
CA THR A 72 14.00 8.67 -2.64
C THR A 72 12.48 8.75 -2.77
N GLY A 73 11.75 8.41 -1.70
CA GLY A 73 10.30 8.27 -1.78
C GLY A 73 9.89 7.10 -2.68
N PRO A 74 8.67 7.12 -3.24
CA PRO A 74 8.16 6.02 -4.07
C PRO A 74 8.75 5.99 -5.49
N LYS A 75 9.88 6.66 -5.71
CA LYS A 75 10.48 6.90 -7.02
C LYS A 75 11.75 6.10 -7.16
N SER A 76 11.84 5.29 -8.21
CA SER A 76 13.10 4.68 -8.61
C SER A 76 14.06 5.77 -9.10
N PHE A 77 15.30 5.73 -8.63
CA PHE A 77 16.36 6.60 -9.12
C PHE A 77 17.15 5.88 -10.22
N ARG A 78 17.26 6.49 -11.42
CA ARG A 78 17.97 5.93 -12.59
C ARG A 78 17.58 4.48 -12.93
N GLY A 79 16.34 4.09 -12.60
CA GLY A 79 15.83 2.73 -12.80
C GLY A 79 16.51 1.62 -12.00
N GLN A 80 17.29 2.00 -11.00
CA GLN A 80 17.88 1.08 -10.03
C GLN A 80 16.81 0.51 -9.09
N SER A 81 17.03 -0.70 -8.58
CA SER A 81 16.25 -1.24 -7.46
C SER A 81 16.64 -0.52 -6.16
N PRO A 82 15.76 -0.47 -5.13
CA PRO A 82 16.12 0.09 -3.83
C PRO A 82 17.37 -0.55 -3.20
N ALA A 83 17.52 -1.87 -3.35
CA ALA A 83 18.71 -2.61 -2.90
C ALA A 83 19.98 -2.12 -3.60
N MET A 84 19.91 -1.91 -4.91
CA MET A 84 21.02 -1.38 -5.70
C MET A 84 21.36 0.07 -5.31
N THR A 85 20.37 0.95 -5.21
CA THR A 85 20.59 2.35 -4.79
C THR A 85 21.18 2.42 -3.38
N TYR A 86 20.72 1.56 -2.46
CA TYR A 86 21.26 1.47 -1.09
C TYR A 86 22.76 1.14 -1.10
N LEU A 87 23.16 0.08 -1.81
CA LEU A 87 24.57 -0.34 -1.88
C LEU A 87 25.42 0.68 -2.63
N ASP A 88 24.91 1.24 -3.72
CA ASP A 88 25.64 2.21 -4.54
C ASP A 88 25.85 3.55 -3.81
N LEU A 89 24.88 4.00 -3.00
CA LEU A 89 25.05 5.14 -2.10
C LEU A 89 26.13 4.90 -1.05
N MET A 90 26.21 3.68 -0.53
CA MET A 90 27.16 3.30 0.50
C MET A 90 28.59 3.14 -0.06
N PHE A 91 28.75 2.53 -1.23
CA PHE A 91 30.06 2.27 -1.83
C PHE A 91 30.57 3.41 -2.71
N ARG A 92 29.68 4.14 -3.39
CA ARG A 92 30.00 5.23 -4.33
C ARG A 92 29.23 6.52 -4.01
N PRO A 93 29.31 7.07 -2.78
CA PRO A 93 28.58 8.30 -2.42
C PRO A 93 28.90 9.49 -3.33
N GLY A 94 30.12 9.54 -3.89
CA GLY A 94 30.55 10.56 -4.84
C GLY A 94 29.68 10.65 -6.10
N ALA A 95 29.12 9.53 -6.56
CA ALA A 95 28.22 9.49 -7.72
C ALA A 95 26.87 10.21 -7.48
N TYR A 96 26.58 10.56 -6.22
CA TYR A 96 25.31 11.14 -5.76
C TYR A 96 25.45 12.55 -5.17
N LEU A 97 26.61 13.21 -5.33
CA LEU A 97 26.84 14.55 -4.76
C LEU A 97 25.85 15.59 -5.32
N ASP A 98 25.68 15.65 -6.64
CA ASP A 98 24.69 16.53 -7.30
C ASP A 98 23.46 15.79 -7.85
N ALA A 99 23.24 14.55 -7.40
CA ALA A 99 22.06 13.79 -7.81
C ALA A 99 20.80 14.30 -7.10
N ASP A 100 19.75 14.60 -7.87
CA ASP A 100 18.40 14.89 -7.36
C ASP A 100 17.77 13.59 -6.83
N LEU A 101 18.10 13.27 -5.58
CA LEU A 101 17.80 12.00 -4.93
C LEU A 101 16.82 12.17 -3.76
N LEU A 102 16.89 13.28 -3.04
CA LEU A 102 16.16 13.46 -1.78
C LEU A 102 14.72 13.88 -2.07
N TYR A 103 13.76 13.11 -1.56
CA TYR A 103 12.34 13.34 -1.81
C TYR A 103 11.70 14.26 -0.78
N VAL A 104 11.23 15.42 -1.25
CA VAL A 104 10.44 16.37 -0.47
C VAL A 104 8.96 16.13 -0.74
N LYS A 105 8.23 15.51 0.20
CA LYS A 105 6.80 15.17 0.02
C LYS A 105 5.90 16.40 -0.17
N ASN A 106 6.10 17.44 0.64
CA ASN A 106 5.20 18.59 0.73
C ASN A 106 5.49 19.64 -0.36
N LYS A 107 4.52 19.88 -1.27
CA LYS A 107 4.68 20.82 -2.38
C LYS A 107 4.88 22.28 -1.94
N PRO A 108 4.14 22.81 -0.95
CA PRO A 108 4.44 24.12 -0.37
C PRO A 108 5.88 24.26 0.14
N LEU A 109 6.43 23.23 0.81
CA LEU A 109 7.81 23.23 1.28
C LEU A 109 8.82 23.29 0.14
N ARG A 110 8.53 22.60 -0.99
CA ARG A 110 9.36 22.71 -2.21
C ARG A 110 9.41 24.15 -2.71
N ALA A 111 8.29 24.86 -2.69
CA ALA A 111 8.24 26.25 -3.13
C ALA A 111 9.10 27.17 -2.23
N GLU A 112 9.07 26.96 -0.91
CA GLU A 112 9.93 27.68 0.03
C GLU A 112 11.42 27.41 -0.21
N ILE A 113 11.79 26.16 -0.50
CA ILE A 113 13.18 25.80 -0.85
C ILE A 113 13.61 26.50 -2.14
N ILE A 114 12.77 26.51 -3.18
CA ILE A 114 13.05 27.19 -4.45
C ILE A 114 13.21 28.70 -4.23
N ALA A 115 12.34 29.31 -3.40
CA ALA A 115 12.44 30.73 -3.06
C ALA A 115 13.77 31.06 -2.37
N ALA A 116 14.15 30.27 -1.36
CA ALA A 116 15.43 30.44 -0.66
C ALA A 116 16.65 30.29 -1.58
N LEU A 117 16.62 29.34 -2.52
CA LEU A 117 17.68 29.18 -3.52
C LEU A 117 17.79 30.39 -4.46
N ARG A 118 16.66 30.94 -4.89
CA ARG A 118 16.63 32.14 -5.74
C ARG A 118 17.16 33.37 -4.99
N GLU A 119 16.79 33.54 -3.72
CA GLU A 119 17.28 34.62 -2.85
C GLU A 119 18.81 34.57 -2.67
N ASP A 120 19.40 33.37 -2.61
CA ASP A 120 20.85 33.19 -2.55
C ASP A 120 21.56 33.51 -3.88
N GLY A 121 20.80 33.64 -4.97
CA GLY A 121 21.35 33.80 -6.32
C GLY A 121 21.77 32.49 -6.98
N ALA A 122 21.27 31.33 -6.49
CA ALA A 122 21.47 30.06 -7.17
C ALA A 122 20.93 30.13 -8.61
N GLY A 123 21.68 29.60 -9.57
CA GLY A 123 21.30 29.61 -10.98
C GLY A 123 21.63 30.89 -11.75
N ARG A 124 22.24 31.93 -11.14
CA ARG A 124 22.67 33.15 -11.86
C ARG A 124 23.58 32.86 -13.06
N ALA A 125 24.46 31.87 -12.95
CA ALA A 125 25.37 31.48 -14.02
C ALA A 125 24.67 30.78 -15.20
N ASN A 126 23.56 30.08 -14.96
CA ASN A 126 22.77 29.43 -16.00
C ASN A 126 21.27 29.41 -15.62
N PRO A 127 20.55 30.51 -15.85
CA PRO A 127 19.17 30.66 -15.39
C PRO A 127 18.20 29.64 -16.01
N GLY A 128 18.39 29.29 -17.28
CA GLY A 128 17.51 28.35 -17.99
C GLY A 128 17.62 26.92 -17.46
N ALA A 129 18.84 26.43 -17.25
CA ALA A 129 19.06 25.10 -16.68
C ALA A 129 18.56 25.02 -15.24
N PHE A 130 18.82 26.06 -14.43
CA PHE A 130 18.33 26.15 -13.07
C PHE A 130 16.80 26.15 -13.02
N GLN A 131 16.13 26.96 -13.85
CA GLN A 131 14.68 27.03 -13.90
C GLN A 131 14.07 25.67 -14.27
N THR A 132 14.63 25.00 -15.28
CA THR A 132 14.20 23.65 -15.68
C THR A 132 14.34 22.65 -14.53
N ARG A 133 15.46 22.68 -13.80
CA ARG A 133 15.70 21.82 -12.63
C ARG A 133 14.72 22.13 -11.49
N MET A 134 14.42 23.40 -11.23
CA MET A 134 13.47 23.81 -10.19
C MET A 134 12.02 23.47 -10.53
N ASP A 135 11.63 23.55 -11.80
CA ASP A 135 10.30 23.12 -12.27
C ASP A 135 10.15 21.60 -12.12
N LEU A 136 11.19 20.84 -12.50
CA LEU A 136 11.26 19.41 -12.23
C LEU A 136 11.22 19.10 -10.73
N PHE A 137 11.91 19.86 -9.88
CA PHE A 137 11.82 19.69 -8.43
C PHE A 137 10.42 20.00 -7.90
N LEU A 138 9.75 21.05 -8.37
CA LEU A 138 8.40 21.39 -7.93
C LEU A 138 7.40 20.28 -8.30
N GLU A 139 7.51 19.71 -9.49
CA GLU A 139 6.69 18.61 -9.98
C GLU A 139 7.04 17.29 -9.28
N LYS A 140 8.31 16.88 -9.37
CA LYS A 140 8.78 15.55 -8.96
C LYS A 140 9.18 15.47 -7.50
N GLY A 141 9.57 16.56 -6.86
CA GLY A 141 9.96 16.61 -5.45
C GLY A 141 11.34 16.04 -5.14
N LEU A 142 12.17 15.76 -6.14
CA LEU A 142 13.54 15.28 -5.94
C LEU A 142 14.52 16.44 -6.03
N ILE A 143 15.43 16.55 -5.06
CA ILE A 143 16.44 17.60 -4.99
C ILE A 143 17.79 17.03 -4.55
N SER A 144 18.88 17.67 -4.97
CA SER A 144 20.21 17.29 -4.53
C SER A 144 20.53 17.81 -3.14
N ASP A 145 21.36 17.05 -2.45
CA ASP A 145 21.85 17.40 -1.12
C ASP A 145 22.68 18.69 -1.14
N GLY A 146 23.43 18.93 -2.23
CA GLY A 146 24.17 20.18 -2.42
C GLY A 146 23.28 21.42 -2.43
N LEU A 147 22.10 21.34 -3.05
CA LEU A 147 21.13 22.45 -3.03
C LEU A 147 20.45 22.61 -1.66
N LEU A 148 20.21 21.52 -0.94
CA LEU A 148 19.62 21.59 0.41
C LEU A 148 20.59 22.18 1.44
N ASN A 149 21.88 21.85 1.33
CA ASN A 149 22.92 22.36 2.23
C ASN A 149 23.31 23.82 1.96
N ASN A 150 22.59 24.51 1.08
CA ASN A 150 22.72 25.94 0.88
C ASN A 150 22.40 26.71 2.18
N ARG A 151 23.21 27.74 2.50
CA ARG A 151 23.06 28.51 3.75
C ARG A 151 21.67 29.13 3.91
N ARG A 152 21.10 29.69 2.83
CA ARG A 152 19.77 30.31 2.85
C ARG A 152 18.67 29.28 3.00
N VAL A 153 18.80 28.13 2.33
CA VAL A 153 17.85 27.02 2.48
C VAL A 153 17.85 26.51 3.91
N ASN A 154 19.04 26.27 4.50
CA ASN A 154 19.17 25.82 5.88
C ASN A 154 18.52 26.80 6.88
N ALA A 155 18.78 28.11 6.74
CA ALA A 155 18.15 29.12 7.58
C ALA A 155 16.62 29.14 7.43
N ARG A 156 16.12 29.00 6.19
CA ARG A 156 14.67 28.91 5.91
C ARG A 156 14.07 27.66 6.55
N MET A 157 14.74 26.50 6.45
CA MET A 157 14.27 25.24 7.02
C MET A 157 14.24 25.28 8.55
N GLN A 158 15.22 25.90 9.20
CA GLN A 158 15.22 26.09 10.66
C GLN A 158 14.03 26.95 11.11
N ASN A 159 13.78 28.06 10.41
CA ASN A 159 12.65 28.93 10.71
C ASN A 159 11.31 28.22 10.52
N LEU A 160 11.12 27.51 9.39
CA LEU A 160 9.89 26.75 9.14
C LEU A 160 9.72 25.61 10.15
N GLY A 161 10.81 24.91 10.49
CA GLY A 161 10.79 23.80 11.45
C GLY A 161 10.28 24.17 12.84
N SER A 162 10.34 25.45 13.23
CA SER A 162 9.79 25.94 14.49
C SER A 162 8.26 25.85 14.57
N ASP A 163 7.56 25.88 13.43
CA ASP A 163 6.12 25.62 13.36
C ASP A 163 5.88 24.11 13.25
N LEU A 164 5.76 23.48 14.41
CA LEU A 164 5.57 22.03 14.56
C LEU A 164 4.26 21.53 13.93
N ILE A 165 3.26 22.40 13.77
CA ILE A 165 1.95 22.02 13.24
C ILE A 165 1.98 21.98 11.71
N ARG A 166 2.50 23.02 11.07
CA ARG A 166 2.45 23.14 9.60
C ARG A 166 3.65 22.49 8.90
N TRP A 167 4.84 22.63 9.47
CA TRP A 167 6.09 22.38 8.75
C TRP A 167 7.01 21.38 9.43
N GLY A 168 7.00 21.32 10.77
CA GLY A 168 7.95 20.53 11.57
C GLY A 168 8.07 19.07 11.09
N LYS A 169 6.96 18.37 10.87
CA LYS A 169 6.97 16.98 10.35
C LYS A 169 7.70 16.86 9.00
N PHE A 170 7.50 17.80 8.09
CA PHE A 170 8.09 17.74 6.75
C PHE A 170 9.58 18.11 6.75
N VAL A 171 9.98 19.08 7.58
CA VAL A 171 11.38 19.44 7.77
C VAL A 171 12.14 18.28 8.42
N GLN A 172 11.56 17.65 9.46
CA GLN A 172 12.16 16.48 10.11
C GLN A 172 12.31 15.30 9.13
N MET A 173 11.30 15.03 8.29
CA MET A 173 11.39 13.99 7.26
C MET A 173 12.56 14.23 6.30
N LEU A 174 12.78 15.48 5.90
CA LEU A 174 13.88 15.85 5.01
C LEU A 174 15.25 15.68 5.68
N GLN A 175 15.38 16.11 6.94
CA GLN A 175 16.59 15.92 7.74
C GLN A 175 16.91 14.44 7.94
N ASN A 176 15.90 13.62 8.22
CA ASN A 176 16.05 12.17 8.30
C ASN A 176 16.52 11.58 6.97
N ALA A 177 15.97 12.03 5.84
CA ALA A 177 16.41 11.59 4.52
C ALA A 177 17.88 11.94 4.24
N GLN A 178 18.34 13.13 4.65
CA GLN A 178 19.75 13.53 4.56
C GLN A 178 20.65 12.66 5.44
N ALA A 179 20.22 12.32 6.65
CA ALA A 179 20.96 11.41 7.54
C ALA A 179 21.08 10.01 6.93
N TRP A 180 19.98 9.46 6.42
CA TRP A 180 19.95 8.14 5.77
C TRP A 180 20.77 8.05 4.48
N LYS A 181 21.07 9.17 3.81
CA LYS A 181 21.97 9.20 2.64
C LYS A 181 23.43 8.86 3.01
N GLN A 182 23.84 9.05 4.27
CA GLN A 182 25.24 8.97 4.66
C GLN A 182 25.74 7.50 4.68
N PRO A 183 26.89 7.18 4.05
CA PRO A 183 27.42 5.82 4.00
C PRO A 183 27.63 5.17 5.38
N ARG A 184 28.02 5.96 6.38
CA ARG A 184 28.20 5.48 7.76
C ARG A 184 26.88 5.06 8.40
N VAL A 185 25.81 5.83 8.16
CA VAL A 185 24.47 5.53 8.69
C VAL A 185 23.91 4.29 8.00
N LEU A 186 24.04 4.21 6.65
CA LEU A 186 23.66 3.03 5.88
C LEU A 186 24.41 1.80 6.40
N GLY A 187 25.74 1.79 6.34
CA GLY A 187 26.53 0.63 6.77
C GLY A 187 26.31 0.24 8.24
N GLY A 188 26.15 1.22 9.15
CA GLY A 188 25.88 0.96 10.56
C GLY A 188 24.47 0.42 10.83
N SER A 189 23.50 0.73 9.98
CA SER A 189 22.14 0.19 10.05
C SER A 189 21.99 -1.20 9.44
N LEU A 190 22.95 -1.62 8.61
CA LEU A 190 22.93 -2.90 7.92
C LEU A 190 23.37 -4.03 8.85
N MET A 191 22.47 -4.44 9.75
CA MET A 191 22.65 -5.53 10.71
C MET A 191 22.57 -6.88 9.99
N LEU A 192 23.65 -7.23 9.31
CA LEU A 192 23.73 -8.36 8.38
C LEU A 192 24.28 -9.63 9.03
N VAL A 193 25.13 -9.50 10.05
CA VAL A 193 25.81 -10.63 10.68
C VAL A 193 24.94 -11.20 11.81
N PRO A 194 24.53 -12.47 11.74
CA PRO A 194 23.74 -13.11 12.78
C PRO A 194 24.50 -13.22 14.11
N PRO A 195 23.79 -13.33 15.25
CA PRO A 195 24.42 -13.61 16.54
C PRO A 195 25.10 -14.99 16.52
N VAL A 196 26.31 -15.07 17.07
CA VAL A 196 27.03 -16.35 17.23
C VAL A 196 26.39 -17.14 18.37
N PRO A 197 26.04 -18.44 18.19
CA PRO A 197 25.31 -19.22 19.19
C PRO A 197 25.94 -19.26 20.59
N ALA A 198 27.27 -19.23 20.69
CA ALA A 198 27.99 -19.39 21.95
C ALA A 198 28.22 -18.09 22.74
N THR A 199 28.12 -16.93 22.08
CA THR A 199 28.73 -15.68 22.56
C THR A 199 27.89 -14.43 22.30
N GLY A 200 26.86 -14.51 21.43
CA GLY A 200 26.15 -13.35 20.93
C GLY A 200 24.65 -13.36 21.23
N GLU A 201 24.16 -12.28 21.82
CA GLU A 201 22.71 -12.03 21.98
C GLU A 201 22.13 -11.14 20.88
N ARG A 202 22.98 -10.56 20.00
CA ARG A 202 22.56 -9.52 19.04
C ARG A 202 23.21 -9.69 17.68
N TRP A 203 22.47 -9.33 16.64
CA TRP A 203 23.00 -9.14 15.30
C TRP A 203 24.06 -8.02 15.32
N SER A 204 25.04 -8.08 14.41
CA SER A 204 26.07 -7.06 14.25
C SER A 204 25.98 -6.40 12.88
N SER A 205 26.37 -5.12 12.80
CA SER A 205 26.47 -4.44 11.51
C SER A 205 27.69 -4.92 10.74
N ILE A 206 27.65 -4.78 9.42
CA ILE A 206 28.82 -5.10 8.59
C ILE A 206 30.03 -4.22 8.90
N LEU A 207 29.80 -3.00 9.41
CA LEU A 207 30.87 -2.11 9.86
C LEU A 207 31.50 -2.53 11.20
N ASP A 208 30.77 -3.27 12.03
CA ASP A 208 31.32 -3.86 13.26
C ASP A 208 32.19 -5.07 12.90
N LEU A 209 31.81 -5.85 11.90
CA LEU A 209 32.66 -6.91 11.34
C LEU A 209 33.99 -6.33 10.80
N GLU A 210 33.92 -5.30 9.94
CA GLU A 210 35.14 -4.65 9.42
C GLU A 210 36.05 -4.12 10.55
N ARG A 211 35.46 -3.50 11.59
CA ARG A 211 36.21 -2.94 12.72
C ARG A 211 36.84 -4.01 13.59
N SER A 212 36.10 -5.05 13.93
CA SER A 212 36.60 -6.16 14.75
C SER A 212 37.70 -6.94 14.05
N SER A 213 37.53 -7.28 12.77
CA SER A 213 38.56 -7.97 12.00
C SER A 213 39.84 -7.12 11.87
N ALA A 214 39.71 -5.81 11.65
CA ALA A 214 40.85 -4.89 11.64
C ALA A 214 41.56 -4.82 13.00
N LEU A 215 40.82 -4.74 14.11
CA LEU A 215 41.37 -4.74 15.47
C LEU A 215 42.10 -6.05 15.79
N ASN A 216 41.51 -7.20 15.48
CA ASN A 216 42.12 -8.51 15.69
C ASN A 216 43.43 -8.66 14.91
N SER A 217 43.49 -8.14 13.68
CA SER A 217 44.71 -8.15 12.87
C SER A 217 45.82 -7.24 13.43
N ALA A 218 45.45 -6.13 14.06
CA ALA A 218 46.39 -5.15 14.59
C ALA A 218 46.88 -5.48 16.00
N LEU A 219 46.03 -6.11 16.83
CA LEU A 219 46.27 -6.40 18.23
C LEU A 219 45.69 -7.79 18.59
N PRO A 220 46.44 -8.88 18.33
CA PRO A 220 45.99 -10.23 18.64
C PRO A 220 45.73 -10.39 20.14
N GLY A 221 44.54 -10.87 20.54
CA GLY A 221 44.21 -11.20 21.93
C GLY A 221 43.58 -10.09 22.78
N LEU A 222 43.16 -8.96 22.19
CA LEU A 222 42.33 -7.98 22.89
C LEU A 222 40.85 -8.36 22.88
N ASP A 223 40.37 -8.85 24.02
CA ASP A 223 38.94 -9.03 24.27
C ASP A 223 38.25 -7.65 24.42
N GLY A 224 37.21 -7.37 23.62
CA GLY A 224 36.37 -6.17 23.77
C GLY A 224 36.12 -5.33 22.51
N ALA A 225 36.56 -5.76 21.33
CA ALA A 225 36.25 -5.07 20.08
C ALA A 225 34.74 -5.15 19.74
N PRO A 226 34.09 -4.04 19.30
CA PRO A 226 32.73 -4.10 18.78
C PRO A 226 32.71 -4.89 17.47
N GLY A 227 32.15 -6.10 17.53
CA GLY A 227 32.00 -7.04 16.42
C GLY A 227 31.32 -8.33 16.90
N PRO A 228 31.04 -9.28 16.01
CA PRO A 228 30.47 -10.56 16.40
C PRO A 228 31.51 -11.36 17.20
N ALA A 229 31.47 -11.24 18.53
CA ALA A 229 32.35 -11.97 19.42
C ALA A 229 32.19 -13.48 19.19
N GLY A 230 33.30 -14.23 19.16
CA GLY A 230 33.29 -15.70 19.06
C GLY A 230 33.03 -16.27 17.66
N LEU A 231 33.08 -15.46 16.60
CA LEU A 231 33.01 -15.97 15.23
C LEU A 231 34.29 -16.80 14.91
N PRO A 232 34.18 -17.99 14.30
CA PRO A 232 35.38 -18.77 13.92
C PRO A 232 36.27 -17.99 12.95
N ASP A 233 37.59 -18.01 13.17
CA ASP A 233 38.57 -17.20 12.42
C ASP A 233 38.44 -17.35 10.89
N GLU A 234 38.26 -18.58 10.40
CA GLU A 234 38.11 -18.82 8.97
C GLU A 234 36.82 -18.20 8.39
N LEU A 235 35.74 -18.22 9.17
CA LEU A 235 34.46 -17.62 8.77
C LEU A 235 34.55 -16.09 8.83
N ASP A 236 35.20 -15.53 9.85
CA ASP A 236 35.44 -14.08 9.98
C ASP A 236 36.26 -13.56 8.80
N ARG A 237 37.36 -14.27 8.48
CA ARG A 237 38.22 -13.96 7.35
C ARG A 237 37.45 -14.01 6.03
N ARG A 238 36.66 -15.06 5.79
CA ARG A 238 35.88 -15.22 4.55
C ARG A 238 34.80 -14.14 4.40
N LEU A 239 34.09 -13.79 5.49
CA LEU A 239 33.09 -12.73 5.47
C LEU A 239 33.73 -11.35 5.24
N THR A 240 34.84 -11.07 5.92
CA THR A 240 35.56 -9.80 5.79
C THR A 240 36.18 -9.66 4.40
N GLU A 241 36.80 -10.70 3.86
CA GLU A 241 37.38 -10.72 2.51
C GLU A 241 36.31 -10.56 1.43
N SER A 242 35.19 -11.29 1.52
CA SER A 242 34.09 -11.17 0.55
C SER A 242 33.43 -9.79 0.59
N TRP A 243 33.25 -9.19 1.77
CA TRP A 243 32.77 -7.82 1.89
C TRP A 243 33.76 -6.78 1.31
N LYS A 244 35.05 -6.95 1.58
CA LYS A 244 36.11 -6.10 1.03
C LYS A 244 36.15 -6.21 -0.50
N GLN A 245 36.08 -7.43 -1.04
CA GLN A 245 36.02 -7.68 -2.48
C GLN A 245 34.78 -7.04 -3.10
N LEU A 246 33.62 -7.16 -2.45
CA LEU A 246 32.39 -6.51 -2.89
C LEU A 246 32.57 -4.98 -3.01
N LYS A 247 33.10 -4.33 -1.96
CA LYS A 247 33.35 -2.88 -1.97
C LYS A 247 34.36 -2.46 -3.05
N GLN A 248 35.44 -3.23 -3.22
CA GLN A 248 36.48 -2.96 -4.22
C GLN A 248 35.97 -3.14 -5.65
N ALA A 249 35.33 -4.27 -5.96
CA ALA A 249 34.76 -4.55 -7.27
C ALA A 249 33.69 -3.51 -7.64
N TRP A 250 32.83 -3.14 -6.68
CA TRP A 250 31.81 -2.11 -6.89
C TRP A 250 32.43 -0.74 -7.20
N GLY A 251 33.48 -0.35 -6.48
CA GLY A 251 34.21 0.89 -6.73
C GLY A 251 34.95 0.90 -8.07
N ALA A 252 35.43 -0.26 -8.51
CA ALA A 252 36.09 -0.46 -9.80
C ALA A 252 35.12 -0.66 -10.98
N GLU A 253 33.81 -0.66 -10.73
CA GLU A 253 32.77 -0.98 -11.73
C GLU A 253 32.89 -2.40 -12.35
N ASP A 254 33.50 -3.34 -11.61
CA ASP A 254 33.65 -4.74 -12.00
C ASP A 254 32.41 -5.56 -11.60
N ALA A 255 31.51 -5.79 -12.57
CA ALA A 255 30.27 -6.51 -12.34
C ALA A 255 30.48 -7.99 -12.01
N GLU A 256 31.48 -8.64 -12.61
CA GLU A 256 31.77 -10.06 -12.36
C GLU A 256 32.29 -10.24 -10.93
N GLY A 257 33.21 -9.38 -10.51
CA GLY A 257 33.70 -9.34 -9.13
C GLY A 257 32.60 -9.08 -8.10
N VAL A 258 31.66 -8.17 -8.39
CA VAL A 258 30.49 -7.93 -7.52
C VAL A 258 29.60 -9.18 -7.44
N ASN A 259 29.26 -9.78 -8.58
CA ASN A 259 28.38 -10.95 -8.64
C ASN A 259 28.98 -12.16 -7.90
N ALA A 260 30.30 -12.38 -8.00
CA ALA A 260 30.99 -13.41 -7.24
C ALA A 260 31.01 -13.10 -5.73
N ALA A 261 31.32 -11.86 -5.35
CA ALA A 261 31.43 -11.47 -3.95
C ALA A 261 30.10 -11.56 -3.19
N VAL A 262 28.98 -11.19 -3.83
CA VAL A 262 27.65 -11.29 -3.18
C VAL A 262 27.23 -12.73 -2.92
N VAL A 263 27.60 -13.68 -3.80
CA VAL A 263 27.30 -15.11 -3.61
C VAL A 263 28.08 -15.64 -2.41
N THR A 264 29.38 -15.38 -2.36
CA THR A 264 30.26 -15.82 -1.26
C THR A 264 29.83 -15.23 0.08
N LEU A 265 29.53 -13.92 0.11
CA LEU A 265 29.06 -13.24 1.32
C LEU A 265 27.73 -13.84 1.80
N ALA A 266 26.76 -14.01 0.90
CA ALA A 266 25.45 -14.56 1.24
C ALA A 266 25.52 -15.99 1.80
N ALA A 267 26.42 -16.82 1.26
CA ALA A 267 26.68 -18.16 1.77
C ALA A 267 27.30 -18.11 3.19
N GLY A 268 28.35 -17.28 3.39
CA GLY A 268 29.01 -17.16 4.67
C GLY A 268 28.09 -16.68 5.80
N LEU A 269 27.21 -15.72 5.52
CA LEU A 269 26.29 -15.17 6.53
C LEU A 269 25.31 -16.23 7.07
N ARG A 270 24.92 -17.20 6.24
CA ARG A 270 24.03 -18.29 6.64
C ARG A 270 24.71 -19.29 7.55
N GLU A 271 26.01 -19.50 7.35
CA GLU A 271 26.82 -20.44 8.15
C GLU A 271 27.08 -19.94 9.57
N VAL A 272 27.00 -18.63 9.82
CA VAL A 272 27.25 -18.03 11.15
C VAL A 272 26.31 -18.61 12.22
N ASN A 273 25.02 -18.71 11.90
CA ASN A 273 24.02 -19.26 12.81
C ASN A 273 22.84 -19.84 12.02
N PRO A 274 22.93 -21.12 11.58
CA PRO A 274 21.89 -21.75 10.78
C PRO A 274 20.52 -21.81 11.47
N ASP A 275 20.50 -21.91 12.81
CA ASP A 275 19.27 -22.03 13.60
C ASP A 275 18.51 -20.71 13.72
N ALA A 276 19.22 -19.58 13.86
CA ALA A 276 18.63 -18.25 13.90
C ALA A 276 18.37 -17.63 12.51
N TYR A 277 18.97 -18.20 11.45
CA TYR A 277 18.82 -17.67 10.10
C TYR A 277 17.50 -18.13 9.47
N PRO A 278 16.65 -17.21 8.95
CA PRO A 278 15.40 -17.61 8.33
C PRO A 278 15.61 -18.50 7.09
N ALA A 279 14.66 -19.41 6.85
CA ALA A 279 14.67 -20.25 5.66
C ALA A 279 14.79 -19.42 4.37
N GLU A 280 15.66 -19.85 3.46
CA GLU A 280 15.95 -19.15 2.20
C GLU A 280 14.68 -18.88 1.38
N ARG A 281 13.76 -19.85 1.35
CA ARG A 281 12.46 -19.69 0.67
C ARG A 281 11.66 -18.50 1.22
N ARG A 282 11.71 -18.23 2.53
CA ARG A 282 10.99 -17.09 3.14
C ARG A 282 11.58 -15.76 2.67
N LEU A 283 12.91 -15.64 2.70
CA LEU A 283 13.61 -14.42 2.27
C LEU A 283 13.44 -14.17 0.77
N ALA A 284 13.49 -15.24 -0.04
CA ALA A 284 13.25 -15.17 -1.48
C ALA A 284 11.82 -14.76 -1.82
N LEU A 285 10.81 -15.29 -1.10
CA LEU A 285 9.41 -14.90 -1.28
C LEU A 285 9.16 -13.45 -0.85
N GLU A 286 9.76 -13.00 0.25
CA GLU A 286 9.70 -11.60 0.68
C GLU A 286 10.32 -10.68 -0.39
N SER A 287 11.53 -11.02 -0.86
CA SER A 287 12.20 -10.29 -1.93
C SER A 287 11.37 -10.24 -3.23
N PHE A 288 10.78 -11.38 -3.64
CA PHE A 288 9.87 -11.44 -4.78
C PHE A 288 8.64 -10.53 -4.60
N TYR A 289 8.00 -10.56 -3.43
CA TYR A 289 6.82 -9.77 -3.13
C TYR A 289 7.08 -8.25 -3.30
N PHE A 290 8.20 -7.75 -2.77
CA PHE A 290 8.57 -6.34 -2.92
C PHE A 290 9.02 -5.99 -4.35
N ARG A 291 9.75 -6.88 -5.03
CA ARG A 291 10.13 -6.70 -6.45
C ARG A 291 8.92 -6.59 -7.38
N GLN A 292 7.84 -7.32 -7.07
CA GLN A 292 6.58 -7.25 -7.80
C GLN A 292 5.63 -6.14 -7.32
N TYR A 293 6.16 -5.06 -6.73
CA TYR A 293 5.40 -3.92 -6.20
C TYR A 293 4.28 -4.33 -5.25
N ASN A 294 4.56 -5.29 -4.37
CA ASN A 294 3.59 -5.81 -3.39
C ASN A 294 2.35 -6.44 -4.07
N LEU A 295 2.48 -6.83 -5.34
CA LEU A 295 1.41 -7.36 -6.20
C LEU A 295 0.20 -6.42 -6.33
N THR A 296 0.37 -5.13 -6.07
CA THR A 296 -0.72 -4.15 -6.13
C THR A 296 -1.28 -3.96 -7.54
N TRP A 297 -0.52 -4.29 -8.58
CA TRP A 297 -0.94 -4.25 -10.00
C TRP A 297 -2.16 -5.11 -10.32
N ILE A 298 -2.56 -6.02 -9.43
CA ILE A 298 -3.80 -6.82 -9.52
C ILE A 298 -5.05 -5.94 -9.75
N TRP A 299 -5.02 -4.65 -9.38
CA TRP A 299 -6.07 -3.69 -9.71
C TRP A 299 -6.42 -3.68 -11.21
N MET A 300 -5.44 -3.90 -12.09
CA MET A 300 -5.65 -3.97 -13.55
C MET A 300 -6.46 -5.20 -13.94
N VAL A 301 -6.25 -6.34 -13.27
CA VAL A 301 -7.00 -7.57 -13.53
C VAL A 301 -8.45 -7.41 -13.08
N TYR A 302 -8.69 -6.78 -11.92
CA TYR A 302 -10.03 -6.40 -11.50
C TYR A 302 -10.70 -5.41 -12.47
N LEU A 303 -9.96 -4.39 -12.96
CA LEU A 303 -10.47 -3.46 -13.97
C LEU A 303 -10.90 -4.20 -15.24
N LEU A 304 -10.07 -5.13 -15.72
CA LEU A 304 -10.40 -5.94 -16.89
C LEU A 304 -11.61 -6.83 -16.64
N ALA A 305 -11.80 -7.36 -15.43
CA ALA A 305 -12.99 -8.14 -15.06
C ALA A 305 -14.27 -7.29 -15.00
N CYS A 306 -14.18 -6.01 -14.64
CA CYS A 306 -15.33 -5.10 -14.61
C CYS A 306 -16.00 -4.96 -15.99
N ILE A 307 -15.24 -5.02 -17.08
CA ILE A 307 -15.76 -4.86 -18.45
C ILE A 307 -16.81 -5.93 -18.80
N PRO A 308 -16.48 -7.25 -18.83
CA PRO A 308 -17.46 -8.28 -19.10
C PRO A 308 -18.51 -8.42 -17.99
N LEU A 309 -18.21 -8.07 -16.72
CA LEU A 309 -19.21 -8.01 -15.65
C LEU A 309 -20.31 -6.98 -15.96
N LEU A 310 -19.93 -5.79 -16.39
CA LEU A 310 -20.88 -4.76 -16.83
C LEU A 310 -21.69 -5.24 -18.04
N LEU A 311 -21.05 -5.89 -19.03
CA LEU A 311 -21.78 -6.48 -20.16
C LEU A 311 -22.76 -7.57 -19.72
N ALA A 312 -22.40 -8.39 -18.73
CA ALA A 312 -23.25 -9.43 -18.18
C ALA A 312 -24.43 -8.86 -17.36
N VAL A 313 -24.26 -7.73 -16.69
CA VAL A 313 -25.34 -7.01 -16.00
C VAL A 313 -26.29 -6.37 -17.00
N VAL A 314 -25.75 -5.65 -17.99
CA VAL A 314 -26.52 -4.81 -18.91
C VAL A 314 -27.17 -5.61 -20.03
N TYR A 315 -26.41 -6.43 -20.75
CA TYR A 315 -26.88 -7.17 -21.92
C TYR A 315 -27.35 -8.59 -21.58
N ARG A 316 -27.21 -9.03 -20.31
CA ARG A 316 -27.52 -10.40 -19.87
C ARG A 316 -26.82 -11.48 -20.72
N TRP A 317 -25.68 -11.13 -21.32
CA TRP A 317 -24.97 -12.00 -22.25
C TRP A 317 -24.30 -13.15 -21.49
N LYS A 318 -24.78 -14.37 -21.71
CA LYS A 318 -24.31 -15.60 -21.03
C LYS A 318 -22.80 -15.83 -21.25
N GLY A 319 -22.26 -15.47 -22.42
CA GLY A 319 -20.83 -15.54 -22.74
C GLY A 319 -19.99 -14.56 -21.91
N ALA A 320 -20.38 -13.28 -21.88
CA ALA A 320 -19.74 -12.29 -21.01
C ALA A 320 -19.76 -12.70 -19.54
N ARG A 321 -20.86 -13.28 -19.04
CA ARG A 321 -20.93 -13.75 -17.64
C ARG A 321 -19.86 -14.81 -17.32
N ARG A 322 -19.66 -15.79 -18.22
CA ARG A 322 -18.64 -16.83 -18.01
C ARG A 322 -17.23 -16.26 -18.02
N LEU A 323 -16.94 -15.39 -19.00
CA LEU A 323 -15.66 -14.69 -19.10
C LEU A 323 -15.42 -13.80 -17.87
N ALA A 324 -16.42 -13.03 -17.46
CA ALA A 324 -16.41 -12.19 -16.28
C ALA A 324 -16.10 -12.97 -15.00
N LEU A 325 -16.79 -14.10 -14.79
CA LEU A 325 -16.56 -14.96 -13.63
C LEU A 325 -15.15 -15.53 -13.64
N LEU A 326 -14.66 -16.01 -14.78
CA LEU A 326 -13.28 -16.51 -14.91
C LEU A 326 -12.27 -15.42 -14.55
N MET A 327 -12.39 -14.23 -15.13
CA MET A 327 -11.48 -13.11 -14.87
C MET A 327 -11.55 -12.63 -13.41
N PHE A 328 -12.74 -12.60 -12.82
CA PHE A 328 -12.93 -12.27 -11.41
C PHE A 328 -12.27 -13.31 -10.50
N LEU A 329 -12.43 -14.60 -10.79
CA LEU A 329 -11.79 -15.69 -10.05
C LEU A 329 -10.26 -15.65 -10.16
N VAL A 330 -9.73 -15.32 -11.35
CA VAL A 330 -8.29 -15.10 -11.53
C VAL A 330 -7.81 -13.90 -10.71
N ALA A 331 -8.52 -12.77 -10.76
CA ALA A 331 -8.17 -11.58 -9.97
C ALA A 331 -8.21 -11.87 -8.46
N PHE A 332 -9.26 -12.55 -8.00
CA PHE A 332 -9.43 -12.94 -6.60
C PHE A 332 -8.40 -13.98 -6.15
N GLY A 333 -8.04 -14.93 -7.02
CA GLY A 333 -6.98 -15.92 -6.77
C GLY A 333 -5.62 -15.26 -6.62
N LEU A 334 -5.27 -14.34 -7.53
CA LEU A 334 -4.05 -13.53 -7.42
C LEU A 334 -4.04 -12.67 -6.16
N HIS A 335 -5.17 -12.07 -5.80
CA HIS A 335 -5.29 -11.26 -4.59
C HIS A 335 -5.14 -12.12 -3.32
N THR A 336 -5.76 -13.30 -3.29
CA THR A 336 -5.61 -14.28 -2.20
C THR A 336 -4.16 -14.73 -2.07
N TRP A 337 -3.48 -14.97 -3.19
CA TRP A 337 -2.05 -15.28 -3.22
C TRP A 337 -1.21 -14.12 -2.67
N ALA A 338 -1.47 -12.89 -3.08
CA ALA A 338 -0.75 -11.71 -2.58
C ALA A 338 -0.92 -11.52 -1.06
N LEU A 339 -2.15 -11.68 -0.57
CA LEU A 339 -2.46 -11.58 0.85
C LEU A 339 -1.82 -12.72 1.66
N GLY A 340 -1.88 -13.95 1.13
CA GLY A 340 -1.26 -15.13 1.73
C GLY A 340 0.27 -15.04 1.78
N LEU A 341 0.91 -14.54 0.72
CA LEU A 341 2.34 -14.24 0.73
C LEU A 341 2.66 -13.19 1.80
N ARG A 342 1.88 -12.12 1.88
CA ARG A 342 2.10 -11.09 2.90
C ARG A 342 1.96 -11.65 4.31
N TRP A 343 0.94 -12.46 4.58
CA TRP A 343 0.73 -13.14 5.85
C TRP A 343 1.90 -14.08 6.21
N TYR A 344 2.34 -14.90 5.26
CA TYR A 344 3.47 -15.80 5.46
C TYR A 344 4.77 -15.05 5.75
N VAL A 345 5.04 -13.97 5.01
CA VAL A 345 6.25 -13.16 5.18
C VAL A 345 6.25 -12.42 6.51
N SER A 346 5.15 -11.73 6.84
CA SER A 346 5.01 -10.97 8.08
C SER A 346 4.96 -11.84 9.34
N GLY A 347 4.55 -13.12 9.21
CA GLY A 347 4.29 -14.01 10.34
C GLY A 347 3.02 -13.66 11.12
N ARG A 348 2.21 -12.71 10.61
CA ARG A 348 0.99 -12.22 11.24
C ARG A 348 -0.04 -11.86 10.19
N TRP A 349 -1.31 -11.95 10.53
CA TRP A 349 -2.35 -11.54 9.58
C TRP A 349 -2.20 -10.04 9.23
N PRO A 350 -2.35 -9.68 7.94
CA PRO A 350 -2.09 -8.33 7.46
C PRO A 350 -3.25 -7.37 7.77
N ASN A 351 -3.24 -6.76 8.95
CA ASN A 351 -4.19 -5.71 9.33
C ASN A 351 -3.60 -4.61 10.23
N THR A 352 -2.27 -4.45 10.29
CA THR A 352 -1.63 -3.56 11.28
C THR A 352 -1.39 -2.14 10.78
N ASN A 353 -1.49 -1.90 9.48
CA ASN A 353 -1.33 -0.57 8.89
C ASN A 353 -2.40 -0.32 7.82
N MET A 354 -2.49 0.92 7.33
CA MET A 354 -3.52 1.30 6.35
C MET A 354 -3.40 0.54 5.01
N PHE A 355 -2.19 0.23 4.55
CA PHE A 355 -1.99 -0.57 3.34
C PHE A 355 -2.61 -1.96 3.50
N GLU A 356 -2.32 -2.61 4.63
CA GLU A 356 -2.85 -3.92 5.00
C GLU A 356 -4.36 -3.89 5.17
N ALA A 357 -4.89 -2.89 5.88
CA ALA A 357 -6.33 -2.74 6.07
C ALA A 357 -7.08 -2.59 4.74
N VAL A 358 -6.58 -1.77 3.80
CA VAL A 358 -7.23 -1.53 2.50
C VAL A 358 -7.19 -2.77 1.60
N THR A 359 -6.04 -3.46 1.53
CA THR A 359 -5.88 -4.66 0.70
C THR A 359 -6.72 -5.82 1.26
N THR A 360 -6.69 -6.05 2.58
CA THR A 360 -7.51 -7.05 3.26
C THR A 360 -9.01 -6.75 3.14
N ALA A 361 -9.44 -5.48 3.26
CA ALA A 361 -10.84 -5.10 3.05
C ALA A 361 -11.32 -5.46 1.63
N ALA A 362 -10.53 -5.13 0.60
CA ALA A 362 -10.86 -5.49 -0.78
C ALA A 362 -10.99 -7.01 -0.97
N TRP A 363 -10.11 -7.80 -0.34
CA TRP A 363 -10.22 -9.25 -0.35
C TRP A 363 -11.52 -9.74 0.31
N PHE A 364 -11.92 -9.18 1.45
CA PHE A 364 -13.20 -9.50 2.09
C PHE A 364 -14.43 -9.18 1.21
N GLY A 365 -14.36 -8.12 0.38
CA GLY A 365 -15.39 -7.84 -0.61
C GLY A 365 -15.49 -8.93 -1.68
N GLY A 366 -14.35 -9.51 -2.08
CA GLY A 366 -14.27 -10.69 -2.94
C GLY A 366 -14.93 -11.91 -2.32
N VAL A 367 -14.60 -12.20 -1.06
CA VAL A 367 -15.21 -13.28 -0.27
C VAL A 367 -16.73 -13.10 -0.18
N ALA A 368 -17.21 -11.90 0.15
CA ALA A 368 -18.64 -11.62 0.27
C ALA A 368 -19.40 -11.85 -1.05
N ALA A 369 -18.84 -11.40 -2.18
CA ALA A 369 -19.48 -11.60 -3.49
C ALA A 369 -19.53 -13.07 -3.91
N LEU A 370 -18.46 -13.83 -3.66
CA LEU A 370 -18.43 -15.27 -3.94
C LEU A 370 -19.32 -16.07 -2.98
N ALA A 371 -19.36 -15.70 -1.71
CA ALA A 371 -20.23 -16.31 -0.72
C ALA A 371 -21.69 -16.15 -1.13
N VAL A 372 -22.11 -14.96 -1.57
CA VAL A 372 -23.51 -14.70 -1.96
C VAL A 372 -23.91 -15.35 -3.30
N LEU A 373 -22.94 -15.68 -4.17
CA LEU A 373 -23.18 -16.14 -5.55
C LEU A 373 -24.07 -17.39 -5.71
N PRO A 374 -24.01 -18.43 -4.84
CA PRO A 374 -24.90 -19.60 -4.93
C PRO A 374 -26.37 -19.24 -4.74
N TRP A 375 -26.65 -18.21 -3.94
CA TRP A 375 -27.99 -17.73 -3.65
C TRP A 375 -28.43 -16.61 -4.61
N ALA A 376 -27.51 -15.75 -5.05
CA ALA A 376 -27.80 -14.65 -5.97
C ALA A 376 -27.69 -15.07 -7.46
N LYS A 377 -28.76 -15.63 -8.02
CA LYS A 377 -28.80 -16.06 -9.43
C LYS A 377 -28.96 -14.91 -10.42
N GLY A 378 -28.55 -15.14 -11.67
CA GLY A 378 -28.80 -14.21 -12.78
C GLY A 378 -28.11 -12.85 -12.64
N VAL A 379 -28.86 -11.77 -12.92
CA VAL A 379 -28.35 -10.39 -12.85
C VAL A 379 -27.97 -10.01 -11.42
N LEU A 380 -28.66 -10.56 -10.42
CA LEU A 380 -28.40 -10.27 -9.00
C LEU A 380 -26.95 -10.60 -8.62
N GLY A 381 -26.51 -11.83 -8.91
CA GLY A 381 -25.13 -12.26 -8.66
C GLY A 381 -24.10 -11.48 -9.46
N ASN A 382 -24.44 -11.10 -10.70
CA ASN A 382 -23.54 -10.29 -11.53
C ASN A 382 -23.31 -8.89 -10.93
N VAL A 383 -24.34 -8.29 -10.31
CA VAL A 383 -24.20 -6.99 -9.64
C VAL A 383 -23.36 -7.13 -8.36
N PHE A 384 -23.51 -8.20 -7.57
CA PHE A 384 -22.61 -8.46 -6.43
C PHE A 384 -21.14 -8.59 -6.86
N LEU A 385 -20.87 -9.39 -7.90
CA LEU A 385 -19.53 -9.55 -8.46
C LEU A 385 -18.98 -8.22 -8.99
N LEU A 386 -19.81 -7.43 -9.69
CA LEU A 386 -19.42 -6.12 -10.20
C LEU A 386 -19.09 -5.13 -9.08
N SER A 387 -19.95 -5.01 -8.06
CA SER A 387 -19.69 -4.14 -6.92
C SER A 387 -18.38 -4.50 -6.22
N SER A 388 -18.11 -5.79 -6.04
CA SER A 388 -16.87 -6.29 -5.45
C SER A 388 -15.64 -6.05 -6.33
N ALA A 389 -15.77 -6.25 -7.65
CA ALA A 389 -14.70 -6.01 -8.61
C ALA A 389 -14.32 -4.52 -8.63
N VAL A 390 -15.30 -3.62 -8.65
CA VAL A 390 -15.07 -2.17 -8.59
C VAL A 390 -14.46 -1.77 -7.26
N ALA A 391 -14.97 -2.27 -6.13
CA ALA A 391 -14.40 -2.02 -4.81
C ALA A 391 -12.93 -2.44 -4.73
N SER A 392 -12.63 -3.67 -5.17
CA SER A 392 -11.27 -4.23 -5.18
C SER A 392 -10.36 -3.47 -6.14
N MET A 393 -10.87 -3.09 -7.32
CA MET A 393 -10.12 -2.27 -8.29
C MET A 393 -9.72 -0.93 -7.67
N VAL A 394 -10.66 -0.19 -7.06
CA VAL A 394 -10.38 1.13 -6.47
C VAL A 394 -9.40 1.00 -5.31
N ALA A 395 -9.62 0.06 -4.40
CA ALA A 395 -8.76 -0.16 -3.24
C ALA A 395 -7.32 -0.51 -3.64
N MET A 396 -7.14 -1.45 -4.57
CA MET A 396 -5.83 -1.86 -5.04
C MET A 396 -5.15 -0.77 -5.90
N LEU A 397 -5.92 0.01 -6.66
CA LEU A 397 -5.40 1.18 -7.37
C LEU A 397 -4.88 2.24 -6.40
N CYS A 398 -5.61 2.51 -5.32
CA CYS A 398 -5.15 3.41 -4.26
C CYS A 398 -3.87 2.89 -3.61
N ALA A 399 -3.80 1.59 -3.27
CA ALA A 399 -2.59 0.96 -2.74
C ALA A 399 -1.38 1.08 -3.69
N TYR A 400 -1.61 1.02 -5.00
CA TYR A 400 -0.56 1.21 -6.02
C TYR A 400 -0.15 2.67 -6.21
N LYS A 401 -1.11 3.61 -6.23
CA LYS A 401 -0.87 5.02 -6.60
C LYS A 401 -0.55 5.95 -5.43
N LEU A 402 -0.89 5.55 -4.20
CA LEU A 402 -0.69 6.36 -2.99
C LEU A 402 0.26 5.68 -1.98
N PRO A 403 1.44 5.18 -2.39
CA PRO A 403 2.35 4.46 -1.48
C PRO A 403 2.89 5.32 -0.33
N VAL A 404 2.87 6.66 -0.47
CA VAL A 404 3.31 7.59 0.57
C VAL A 404 2.27 7.78 1.68
N GLN A 405 1.02 7.36 1.43
CA GLN A 405 -0.08 7.35 2.40
C GLN A 405 -0.36 5.91 2.85
N LEU A 406 -0.27 4.97 1.93
CA LEU A 406 -0.45 3.54 2.16
C LEU A 406 0.92 2.86 2.12
N ASN A 407 1.70 3.05 3.19
CA ASN A 407 3.06 2.51 3.27
C ASN A 407 3.02 0.97 3.20
N PRO A 408 3.60 0.34 2.15
CA PRO A 408 3.55 -1.10 1.98
C PRO A 408 4.57 -1.86 2.83
N ASN A 409 5.54 -1.16 3.44
CA ASN A 409 6.60 -1.76 4.23
C ASN A 409 6.03 -2.52 5.43
N ILE A 410 6.69 -3.63 5.77
CA ILE A 410 6.29 -4.48 6.89
C ILE A 410 7.14 -4.10 8.10
N GLY A 411 6.53 -3.35 9.02
CA GLY A 411 7.10 -2.99 10.30
C GLY A 411 6.57 -3.84 11.45
N ASN A 412 7.10 -3.56 12.64
CA ASN A 412 6.62 -4.16 13.88
C ASN A 412 5.20 -3.70 14.20
N MET A 413 4.44 -4.64 14.78
CA MET A 413 3.12 -4.39 15.28
C MET A 413 3.24 -3.52 16.54
N MET A 414 2.47 -2.44 16.64
CA MET A 414 2.52 -1.62 17.86
C MET A 414 2.04 -2.46 19.05
N PRO A 415 2.55 -2.22 20.27
CA PRO A 415 2.20 -3.01 21.45
C PRO A 415 0.69 -3.14 21.65
N VAL A 416 -0.07 -2.06 21.45
CA VAL A 416 -1.53 -2.03 21.58
C VAL A 416 -2.26 -2.97 20.62
N LEU A 417 -1.61 -3.38 19.52
CA LEU A 417 -2.19 -4.31 18.58
C LEU A 417 -2.12 -5.77 19.03
N HIS A 418 -1.31 -6.13 20.04
CA HIS A 418 -1.17 -7.50 20.56
C HIS A 418 -2.38 -7.97 21.39
N ASP A 419 -3.56 -7.43 21.10
CA ASP A 419 -4.81 -7.74 21.77
C ASP A 419 -5.78 -8.41 20.79
N VAL A 420 -6.38 -9.53 21.23
CA VAL A 420 -7.33 -10.31 20.44
C VAL A 420 -8.57 -9.50 20.07
N TRP A 421 -9.06 -8.64 20.96
CA TRP A 421 -10.23 -7.80 20.70
C TRP A 421 -9.96 -6.79 19.60
N LEU A 422 -8.78 -6.16 19.57
CA LEU A 422 -8.45 -5.25 18.47
C LEU A 422 -8.36 -5.99 17.15
N TYR A 423 -7.78 -7.19 17.19
CA TYR A 423 -7.63 -8.02 16.00
C TYR A 423 -8.99 -8.37 15.38
N ILE A 424 -9.94 -8.80 16.21
CA ILE A 424 -11.31 -9.13 15.79
C ILE A 424 -12.04 -7.85 15.34
N HIS A 425 -11.98 -6.78 16.15
CA HIS A 425 -12.59 -5.48 15.85
C HIS A 425 -12.16 -4.95 14.48
N THR A 426 -10.85 -4.89 14.23
CA THR A 426 -10.28 -4.31 13.01
C THR A 426 -10.77 -5.08 11.79
N ASN A 427 -10.75 -6.42 11.82
CA ASN A 427 -11.23 -7.24 10.71
C ASN A 427 -12.73 -7.07 10.44
N ILE A 428 -13.55 -6.97 11.49
CA ILE A 428 -15.00 -6.79 11.33
C ILE A 428 -15.33 -5.39 10.80
N ILE A 429 -14.63 -4.36 11.27
CA ILE A 429 -14.79 -2.98 10.76
C ILE A 429 -14.37 -2.88 9.30
N ILE A 430 -13.18 -3.37 8.91
CA ILE A 430 -12.74 -3.24 7.51
C ILE A 430 -13.62 -4.06 6.55
N TRP A 431 -14.19 -5.19 7.02
CA TRP A 431 -15.17 -5.94 6.24
C TRP A 431 -16.50 -5.17 6.12
N SER A 432 -16.96 -4.50 7.17
CA SER A 432 -18.13 -3.61 7.06
C SER A 432 -17.90 -2.50 6.03
N TYR A 433 -16.70 -1.89 6.01
CA TYR A 433 -16.38 -0.76 5.13
C TYR A 433 -16.36 -1.15 3.65
N VAL A 434 -15.82 -2.32 3.29
CA VAL A 434 -15.89 -2.77 1.89
C VAL A 434 -17.32 -3.04 1.46
N LEU A 435 -18.18 -3.56 2.35
CA LEU A 435 -19.60 -3.80 2.04
C LEU A 435 -20.35 -2.48 1.80
N ILE A 436 -20.09 -1.45 2.62
CA ILE A 436 -20.60 -0.09 2.42
C ILE A 436 -20.18 0.45 1.05
N PHE A 437 -18.90 0.29 0.69
CA PHE A 437 -18.40 0.75 -0.61
C PHE A 437 -19.02 -0.03 -1.77
N MET A 438 -19.21 -1.35 -1.63
CA MET A 438 -19.93 -2.17 -2.61
C MET A 438 -21.39 -1.71 -2.77
N ALA A 439 -22.07 -1.34 -1.68
CA ALA A 439 -23.42 -0.79 -1.70
C ALA A 439 -23.46 0.56 -2.41
N ALA A 440 -22.44 1.41 -2.21
CA ALA A 440 -22.30 2.66 -2.94
C ALA A 440 -22.16 2.45 -4.44
N VAL A 441 -21.41 1.42 -4.88
CA VAL A 441 -21.30 1.07 -6.31
C VAL A 441 -22.67 0.69 -6.89
N SER A 442 -23.42 -0.19 -6.24
CA SER A 442 -24.76 -0.58 -6.72
C SER A 442 -25.76 0.58 -6.66
N ALA A 443 -25.67 1.45 -5.65
CA ALA A 443 -26.46 2.67 -5.53
C ALA A 443 -26.15 3.68 -6.65
N SER A 444 -24.88 3.89 -6.99
CA SER A 444 -24.49 4.73 -8.13
C SER A 444 -25.06 4.18 -9.43
N LEU A 445 -25.00 2.87 -9.66
CA LEU A 445 -25.60 2.24 -10.84
C LEU A 445 -27.12 2.48 -10.89
N TYR A 446 -27.82 2.38 -9.75
CA TYR A 446 -29.26 2.69 -9.66
C TYR A 446 -29.55 4.14 -10.05
N LEU A 447 -28.77 5.11 -9.54
CA LEU A 447 -28.97 6.52 -9.87
C LEU A 447 -28.68 6.84 -11.34
N ILE A 448 -27.64 6.24 -11.92
CA ILE A 448 -27.35 6.39 -13.36
C ILE A 448 -28.50 5.80 -14.19
N TRP A 449 -29.04 4.64 -13.79
CA TRP A 449 -30.21 4.05 -14.43
C TRP A 449 -31.45 4.94 -14.32
N ARG A 450 -31.70 5.54 -13.14
CA ARG A 450 -32.79 6.50 -12.91
C ARG A 450 -32.64 7.75 -13.78
N ALA A 451 -31.43 8.31 -13.85
CA ALA A 451 -31.11 9.48 -14.67
C ALA A 451 -31.28 9.21 -16.18
N CYS A 452 -31.09 7.95 -16.61
CA CYS A 452 -31.29 7.53 -17.99
C CYS A 452 -32.76 7.27 -18.36
N GLY A 453 -33.72 7.57 -17.46
CA GLY A 453 -35.15 7.39 -17.67
C GLY A 453 -35.75 6.16 -17.00
N GLY A 454 -35.02 5.51 -16.09
CA GLY A 454 -35.54 4.41 -15.27
C GLY A 454 -36.72 4.86 -14.39
N GLY A 455 -37.69 3.98 -14.17
CA GLY A 455 -38.89 4.24 -13.36
C GLY A 455 -38.65 4.20 -11.83
N LYS A 456 -39.70 4.39 -11.04
CA LYS A 456 -39.68 4.20 -9.57
C LYS A 456 -39.65 2.71 -9.26
N ALA A 457 -38.48 2.09 -9.31
CA ALA A 457 -38.31 0.67 -9.04
C ALA A 457 -37.66 0.43 -7.69
N TYR A 458 -38.18 -0.50 -6.91
CA TYR A 458 -37.61 -0.86 -5.61
C TYR A 458 -37.96 -2.30 -5.27
N VAL A 459 -37.14 -2.93 -4.43
CA VAL A 459 -37.42 -4.26 -3.91
C VAL A 459 -38.43 -4.19 -2.76
N LYS A 460 -39.49 -5.01 -2.84
CA LYS A 460 -40.52 -5.10 -1.80
C LYS A 460 -40.06 -5.90 -0.57
N LEU A 461 -39.21 -6.91 -0.77
CA LEU A 461 -38.55 -7.68 0.29
C LEU A 461 -37.04 -7.38 0.28
N GLY A 462 -36.50 -6.93 1.42
CA GLY A 462 -35.06 -6.80 1.63
C GLY A 462 -34.40 -8.11 2.08
N GLY A 463 -33.08 -8.07 2.27
CA GLY A 463 -32.31 -9.15 2.88
C GLY A 463 -32.35 -10.52 2.18
N ALA A 464 -32.30 -11.58 2.99
CA ALA A 464 -32.23 -12.97 2.52
C ALA A 464 -33.44 -13.38 1.64
N GLY A 465 -34.61 -12.77 1.85
CA GLY A 465 -35.80 -13.04 1.04
C GLY A 465 -35.67 -12.61 -0.43
N MET A 466 -34.82 -11.62 -0.71
CA MET A 466 -34.49 -11.23 -2.09
C MET A 466 -33.60 -12.29 -2.77
N LEU A 467 -32.62 -12.84 -2.05
CA LEU A 467 -31.70 -13.84 -2.58
C LEU A 467 -32.46 -15.11 -3.02
N ALA A 468 -33.55 -15.45 -2.34
CA ALA A 468 -34.39 -16.60 -2.68
C ALA A 468 -35.29 -16.40 -3.92
N MET A 469 -35.60 -15.15 -4.31
CA MET A 469 -36.67 -14.81 -5.27
C MET A 469 -36.17 -14.17 -6.58
N GLY A 470 -34.85 -14.03 -6.76
CA GLY A 470 -34.21 -13.27 -7.83
C GLY A 470 -34.19 -13.93 -9.22
N GLY A 471 -35.36 -14.24 -9.79
CA GLY A 471 -35.54 -14.63 -11.19
C GLY A 471 -36.39 -13.62 -11.95
N VAL A 472 -35.99 -13.28 -13.19
CA VAL A 472 -36.84 -12.56 -14.15
C VAL A 472 -37.14 -13.55 -15.27
N ASP A 473 -38.41 -13.78 -15.58
CA ASP A 473 -38.82 -14.67 -16.65
C ASP A 473 -38.34 -14.18 -18.02
N GLU A 474 -37.89 -15.11 -18.88
CA GLU A 474 -37.30 -14.81 -20.20
C GLU A 474 -38.29 -14.15 -21.20
N GLY A 475 -39.59 -14.08 -20.87
CA GLY A 475 -40.65 -13.47 -21.69
C GLY A 475 -41.13 -12.06 -21.26
N ALA A 476 -40.44 -11.39 -20.33
CA ALA A 476 -40.88 -10.09 -19.79
C ALA A 476 -40.81 -8.93 -20.80
N THR A 477 -41.77 -8.01 -20.74
CA THR A 477 -41.81 -6.79 -21.56
C THR A 477 -40.63 -5.85 -21.25
N GLU A 478 -40.31 -4.91 -22.14
CA GLU A 478 -39.18 -3.97 -21.95
C GLU A 478 -39.36 -3.09 -20.69
N ALA A 479 -40.61 -2.73 -20.35
CA ALA A 479 -40.95 -1.99 -19.13
C ALA A 479 -40.74 -2.83 -17.86
N GLU A 480 -41.14 -4.11 -17.88
CA GLU A 480 -40.94 -5.04 -16.76
C GLU A 480 -39.46 -5.37 -16.56
N ALA A 481 -38.70 -5.57 -17.65
CA ALA A 481 -37.26 -5.78 -17.59
C ALA A 481 -36.49 -4.57 -17.05
N SER A 482 -36.92 -3.36 -17.42
CA SER A 482 -36.40 -2.10 -16.86
C SER A 482 -36.71 -1.99 -15.37
N HIS A 483 -37.97 -2.19 -14.95
CA HIS A 483 -38.36 -2.17 -13.54
C HIS A 483 -37.61 -3.24 -12.72
N ALA A 484 -37.45 -4.45 -13.26
CA ALA A 484 -36.68 -5.52 -12.64
C ALA A 484 -35.20 -5.13 -12.45
N THR A 485 -34.61 -4.39 -13.39
CA THR A 485 -33.22 -3.92 -13.28
C THR A 485 -33.06 -2.94 -12.12
N GLY A 486 -33.95 -1.95 -12.00
CA GLY A 486 -33.94 -1.02 -10.87
C GLY A 486 -34.18 -1.72 -9.53
N ALA A 487 -35.09 -2.70 -9.47
CA ALA A 487 -35.35 -3.49 -8.27
C ALA A 487 -34.14 -4.36 -7.85
N VAL A 488 -33.40 -4.93 -8.82
CA VAL A 488 -32.16 -5.68 -8.55
C VAL A 488 -31.09 -4.76 -7.98
N LEU A 489 -30.85 -3.60 -8.58
CA LEU A 489 -29.83 -2.64 -8.11
C LEU A 489 -30.15 -2.11 -6.70
N ASP A 490 -31.41 -1.76 -6.45
CA ASP A 490 -31.89 -1.35 -5.13
C ASP A 490 -31.73 -2.47 -4.10
N GLY A 491 -32.12 -3.70 -4.43
CA GLY A 491 -32.04 -4.78 -3.44
C GLY A 491 -30.62 -5.31 -3.19
N VAL A 492 -29.70 -5.28 -4.17
CA VAL A 492 -28.27 -5.52 -3.87
C VAL A 492 -27.76 -4.47 -2.89
N THR A 493 -28.11 -3.21 -3.13
CA THR A 493 -27.76 -2.12 -2.21
C THR A 493 -28.33 -2.41 -0.82
N MET A 494 -29.60 -2.82 -0.70
CA MET A 494 -30.20 -3.18 0.59
C MET A 494 -29.48 -4.32 1.30
N VAL A 495 -29.21 -5.44 0.62
CA VAL A 495 -28.53 -6.60 1.23
C VAL A 495 -27.13 -6.22 1.74
N LEU A 496 -26.37 -5.48 0.92
CA LEU A 496 -25.03 -5.03 1.31
C LEU A 496 -25.10 -4.04 2.49
N MET A 497 -26.06 -3.14 2.47
CA MET A 497 -26.28 -2.17 3.54
C MET A 497 -26.67 -2.84 4.86
N GLU A 498 -27.64 -3.76 4.84
CA GLU A 498 -28.08 -4.52 6.02
C GLU A 498 -26.94 -5.33 6.63
N LEU A 499 -26.19 -6.06 5.78
CA LEU A 499 -25.02 -6.81 6.23
C LEU A 499 -23.95 -5.87 6.81
N SER A 500 -23.65 -4.77 6.12
CA SER A 500 -22.68 -3.79 6.59
C SER A 500 -23.10 -3.13 7.90
N PHE A 501 -24.41 -2.91 8.11
CA PHE A 501 -24.95 -2.31 9.32
C PHE A 501 -24.76 -3.24 10.53
N ILE A 502 -25.05 -4.53 10.37
CA ILE A 502 -24.82 -5.54 11.41
C ILE A 502 -23.34 -5.64 11.75
N MET A 503 -22.47 -5.68 10.74
CA MET A 503 -21.02 -5.76 10.94
C MET A 503 -20.46 -4.48 11.57
N LEU A 504 -20.92 -3.31 11.15
CA LEU A 504 -20.51 -2.02 11.71
C LEU A 504 -20.93 -1.93 13.18
N TRP A 505 -22.15 -2.34 13.52
CA TRP A 505 -22.62 -2.41 14.90
C TRP A 505 -21.74 -3.32 15.75
N ALA A 506 -21.50 -4.55 15.28
CA ALA A 506 -20.63 -5.50 15.98
C ALA A 506 -19.22 -4.92 16.16
N GLY A 507 -18.69 -4.29 15.10
CA GLY A 507 -17.41 -3.58 15.11
C GLY A 507 -17.36 -2.49 16.18
N LEU A 508 -18.39 -1.64 16.28
CA LEU A 508 -18.48 -0.60 17.31
C LEU A 508 -18.48 -1.20 18.72
N VAL A 509 -19.24 -2.27 18.97
CA VAL A 509 -19.29 -2.95 20.26
C VAL A 509 -17.93 -3.55 20.63
N MET A 510 -17.28 -4.27 19.72
CA MET A 510 -15.95 -4.84 19.98
C MET A 510 -14.87 -3.77 20.11
N GLY A 511 -15.02 -2.64 19.40
CA GLY A 511 -14.14 -1.49 19.55
C GLY A 511 -14.25 -0.90 20.95
N ALA A 512 -15.47 -0.78 21.48
CA ALA A 512 -15.70 -0.32 22.84
C ALA A 512 -15.13 -1.28 23.89
N ILE A 513 -15.27 -2.60 23.70
CA ILE A 513 -14.66 -3.60 24.59
C ILE A 513 -13.12 -3.48 24.59
N TRP A 514 -12.52 -3.36 23.41
CA TRP A 514 -11.07 -3.18 23.29
C TRP A 514 -10.59 -1.86 23.91
N ALA A 515 -11.31 -0.77 23.70
CA ALA A 515 -10.98 0.54 24.26
C ALA A 515 -11.03 0.51 25.79
N ASP A 516 -12.00 -0.18 26.38
CA ASP A 516 -12.09 -0.38 27.82
C ASP A 516 -10.89 -1.16 28.36
N HIS A 517 -10.53 -2.26 27.69
CA HIS A 517 -9.37 -3.07 28.06
C HIS A 517 -8.03 -2.32 27.92
N SER A 518 -7.90 -1.46 26.90
CA SER A 518 -6.63 -0.79 26.58
C SER A 518 -6.45 0.54 27.30
N TRP A 519 -7.52 1.32 27.47
CA TRP A 519 -7.50 2.70 27.95
C TRP A 519 -8.37 2.93 29.19
N GLY A 520 -9.01 1.89 29.74
CA GLY A 520 -9.82 1.95 30.95
C GLY A 520 -11.18 2.64 30.76
N ARG A 521 -11.63 2.83 29.52
CA ARG A 521 -12.96 3.38 29.19
C ARG A 521 -13.45 2.87 27.83
N PRO A 522 -14.76 2.61 27.66
CA PRO A 522 -15.30 2.02 26.44
C PRO A 522 -15.48 3.02 25.28
N TRP A 523 -15.41 4.32 25.54
CA TRP A 523 -15.59 5.36 24.52
C TRP A 523 -14.85 6.63 24.91
N GLY A 524 -14.33 7.33 23.92
CA GLY A 524 -13.51 8.51 24.11
C GLY A 524 -13.79 9.72 23.25
N TRP A 525 -14.80 9.67 22.39
CA TRP A 525 -15.19 10.78 21.51
C TRP A 525 -14.07 11.27 20.61
N ASP A 526 -13.09 10.41 20.30
CA ASP A 526 -12.08 10.76 19.33
C ASP A 526 -12.72 10.82 17.92
N PRO A 527 -12.09 11.51 16.96
CA PRO A 527 -12.68 11.68 15.64
C PRO A 527 -13.05 10.36 14.96
N LYS A 528 -12.31 9.27 15.17
CA LYS A 528 -12.65 7.99 14.52
C LYS A 528 -13.91 7.34 15.08
N GLU A 529 -14.02 7.32 16.41
CA GLU A 529 -15.21 6.86 17.12
C GLU A 529 -16.45 7.67 16.71
N VAL A 530 -16.35 9.01 16.69
CA VAL A 530 -17.46 9.90 16.31
C VAL A 530 -17.92 9.66 14.87
N PHE A 531 -17.00 9.54 13.92
CA PHE A 531 -17.38 9.31 12.52
C PHE A 531 -17.86 7.89 12.25
N ALA A 532 -17.40 6.89 13.00
CA ALA A 532 -17.96 5.55 12.97
C ALA A 532 -19.43 5.56 13.49
N LEU A 533 -19.70 6.27 14.59
CA LEU A 533 -21.06 6.47 15.10
C LEU A 533 -21.94 7.25 14.11
N ASN A 534 -21.42 8.31 13.48
CA ASN A 534 -22.17 9.07 12.46
C ASN A 534 -22.56 8.19 11.27
N THR A 535 -21.64 7.34 10.81
CA THR A 535 -21.93 6.37 9.74
C THR A 535 -23.07 5.43 10.16
N PHE A 536 -23.01 4.90 11.39
CA PHE A 536 -24.05 4.05 11.95
C PHE A 536 -25.42 4.76 12.06
N LEU A 537 -25.44 6.02 12.50
CA LEU A 537 -26.66 6.82 12.60
C LEU A 537 -27.27 7.11 11.22
N VAL A 538 -26.45 7.45 10.21
CA VAL A 538 -26.92 7.63 8.83
C VAL A 538 -27.60 6.37 8.31
N PHE A 539 -27.05 5.19 8.59
CA PHE A 539 -27.66 3.93 8.19
C PHE A 539 -28.91 3.59 8.99
N THR A 540 -28.94 3.92 10.28
CA THR A 540 -30.16 3.81 11.09
C THR A 540 -31.28 4.67 10.50
N VAL A 541 -30.98 5.91 10.12
CA VAL A 541 -31.93 6.81 9.42
C VAL A 541 -32.33 6.24 8.07
N LEU A 542 -31.44 5.57 7.34
CA LEU A 542 -31.78 4.91 6.08
C LEU A 542 -32.82 3.81 6.27
N VAL A 543 -32.56 2.87 7.19
CA VAL A 543 -33.44 1.74 7.46
C VAL A 543 -34.84 2.24 7.85
N HIS A 544 -34.92 3.26 8.71
CA HIS A 544 -36.21 3.79 9.19
C HIS A 544 -36.88 4.74 8.18
N GLY A 545 -36.10 5.61 7.53
CA GLY A 545 -36.58 6.60 6.57
C GLY A 545 -37.15 5.98 5.30
N ARG A 546 -36.66 4.79 4.90
CA ARG A 546 -37.21 4.02 3.76
C ARG A 546 -38.67 3.62 3.98
N PHE A 547 -39.12 3.37 5.21
CA PHE A 547 -40.52 3.01 5.48
C PHE A 547 -41.51 4.13 5.15
N LYS A 548 -41.09 5.39 5.35
CA LYS A 548 -41.94 6.58 5.15
C LYS A 548 -41.79 7.20 3.75
N SER A 549 -40.82 6.75 2.96
CA SER A 549 -40.49 7.36 1.68
C SER A 549 -41.45 6.98 0.54
N ARG A 550 -41.80 7.98 -0.28
CA ARG A 550 -42.59 7.82 -1.52
C ARG A 550 -41.80 7.20 -2.68
N ASP A 551 -40.47 7.32 -2.69
CA ASP A 551 -39.58 6.74 -3.70
C ASP A 551 -38.45 5.97 -3.00
N LYS A 552 -38.76 4.75 -2.57
CA LYS A 552 -37.89 3.94 -1.71
C LYS A 552 -36.51 3.71 -2.32
N GLY A 553 -36.45 3.37 -3.60
CA GLY A 553 -35.19 3.09 -4.30
C GLY A 553 -34.29 4.31 -4.42
N LEU A 554 -34.86 5.48 -4.72
CA LEU A 554 -34.09 6.73 -4.80
C LEU A 554 -33.46 7.11 -3.46
N TRP A 555 -34.24 7.02 -2.37
CA TRP A 555 -33.74 7.34 -1.03
C TRP A 555 -32.70 6.35 -0.54
N THR A 556 -32.87 5.06 -0.80
CA THR A 556 -31.85 4.05 -0.47
C THR A 556 -30.55 4.32 -1.21
N ALA A 557 -30.61 4.67 -2.50
CA ALA A 557 -29.40 4.96 -3.25
C ALA A 557 -28.66 6.20 -2.72
N TRP A 558 -29.36 7.31 -2.46
CA TRP A 558 -28.73 8.51 -1.91
C TRP A 558 -28.17 8.32 -0.51
N LEU A 559 -28.90 7.64 0.38
CA LEU A 559 -28.44 7.43 1.75
C LEU A 559 -27.28 6.43 1.82
N ALA A 560 -27.24 5.42 0.93
CA ALA A 560 -26.07 4.56 0.79
C ALA A 560 -24.83 5.35 0.35
N LEU A 561 -24.97 6.28 -0.61
CA LEU A 561 -23.88 7.17 -1.02
C LEU A 561 -23.44 8.12 0.10
N ILE A 562 -24.38 8.74 0.82
CA ILE A 562 -24.07 9.63 1.93
C ILE A 562 -23.30 8.88 3.02
N GLY A 563 -23.77 7.69 3.43
CA GLY A 563 -23.08 6.91 4.44
C GLY A 563 -21.71 6.40 3.96
N ALA A 564 -21.56 6.04 2.68
CA ALA A 564 -20.25 5.74 2.11
C ALA A 564 -19.32 6.97 2.09
N CYS A 565 -19.82 8.17 1.81
CA CYS A 565 -19.03 9.40 1.90
C CYS A 565 -18.59 9.69 3.34
N VAL A 566 -19.47 9.51 4.33
CA VAL A 566 -19.14 9.68 5.76
C VAL A 566 -18.10 8.65 6.20
N MET A 567 -18.25 7.39 5.78
CA MET A 567 -17.28 6.33 6.03
C MET A 567 -15.93 6.62 5.34
N LEU A 568 -15.91 7.09 4.09
CA LEU A 568 -14.68 7.48 3.39
C LEU A 568 -14.02 8.68 4.06
N PHE A 569 -14.80 9.64 4.56
CA PHE A 569 -14.27 10.74 5.35
C PHE A 569 -13.57 10.21 6.61
N ASN A 570 -14.19 9.28 7.33
CA ASN A 570 -13.56 8.62 8.48
C ASN A 570 -12.25 7.93 8.07
N TRP A 571 -12.30 7.09 7.04
CA TRP A 571 -11.20 6.22 6.70
C TRP A 571 -10.03 6.96 6.03
N VAL A 572 -10.30 8.02 5.26
CA VAL A 572 -9.28 8.79 4.53
C VAL A 572 -8.89 10.05 5.28
N ILE A 573 -9.84 10.93 5.59
CA ILE A 573 -9.50 12.26 6.14
C ILE A 573 -9.00 12.13 7.56
N ILE A 574 -9.67 11.37 8.43
CA ILE A 574 -9.24 11.24 9.82
C ILE A 574 -7.87 10.55 9.91
N ASN A 575 -7.59 9.53 9.09
CA ASN A 575 -6.28 8.87 9.09
C ASN A 575 -5.15 9.76 8.53
N PHE A 576 -5.39 10.55 7.48
CA PHE A 576 -4.29 11.27 6.81
C PHE A 576 -4.15 12.73 7.22
N VAL A 577 -5.18 13.34 7.81
CA VAL A 577 -5.22 14.78 8.10
C VAL A 577 -5.23 15.07 9.59
N ILE A 578 -5.84 14.21 10.42
CA ILE A 578 -6.01 14.47 11.85
C ILE A 578 -5.11 13.53 12.66
N THR A 579 -4.30 14.09 13.57
CA THR A 579 -3.53 13.28 14.53
C THR A 579 -4.41 12.88 15.71
N GLY A 580 -4.47 11.59 16.04
CA GLY A 580 -5.26 11.05 17.15
C GLY A 580 -4.75 9.69 17.62
N LEU A 581 -5.30 9.18 18.74
CA LEU A 581 -4.91 7.90 19.38
C LEU A 581 -5.02 6.69 18.45
N HIS A 582 -5.81 6.80 17.38
CA HIS A 582 -6.00 5.78 16.37
C HIS A 582 -5.22 6.04 15.06
N SER A 583 -4.40 7.09 14.94
CA SER A 583 -3.73 7.40 13.67
C SER A 583 -2.66 6.36 13.34
N TYR A 584 -3.00 5.39 12.48
CA TYR A 584 -2.11 4.30 12.03
C TYR A 584 -1.46 4.62 10.66
N ALA A 585 -1.37 5.91 10.29
CA ALA A 585 -0.91 6.39 8.99
C ALA A 585 0.40 7.21 9.08
#